data_AF-A0A7G8VCI7-F1
#
_entry.id   AF-A0A7G8VCI7-F1
#
_cell.length_a   1.000
_cell.length_b   1.000
_cell.length_c   1.000
_cell.angle_alpha   90.00
_cell.angle_beta   90.00
_cell.angle_gamma   90.00
#
_symmetry.space_group_name_H-M   'P 1'
#
loop_
_entity.id
_entity.type
_entity.pdbx_description
1 polymer ?
#
loop_
_entity_poly.entity_id
_entity_poly.type
_entity_poly.pdbx_seq_one_letter_code
_entity_poly.pdbx_strand_id
1 'polypeptide(L)'
;MRRLFMIAMAVAITGCTGQGEAESGVKLLLNDPGSATFTEVQPGAAKGNFCGLVNAKNRMGGYVGNTPFFYEKSSTTSAIVQPPRTEDFQMYWLSIRSKSSSVEELMQLHQKCDLVARWKSVCGGEYPGSRHALCEALSGPGDKFYLAMKKEFGD
;
A
#
# COMPACT_ATOMS: atom_id res chain seq x y z
N MET A 1 40.59 20.63 -47.74
CA MET A 1 39.21 20.77 -47.22
C MET A 1 38.93 19.65 -46.25
N ARG A 2 39.04 19.90 -44.93
CA ARG A 2 38.98 18.88 -43.87
C ARG A 2 37.58 18.96 -43.24
N ARG A 3 36.71 18.01 -43.57
CA ARG A 3 35.32 17.96 -43.06
C ARG A 3 35.34 17.47 -41.61
N LEU A 4 35.00 18.35 -40.67
CA LEU A 4 34.71 18.03 -39.27
C LEU A 4 33.32 17.40 -39.20
N PHE A 5 33.25 16.11 -38.88
CA PHE A 5 32.01 15.46 -38.44
C PHE A 5 31.89 15.63 -36.93
N MET A 6 31.08 16.59 -36.49
CA MET A 6 30.60 16.63 -35.10
C MET A 6 29.41 15.68 -34.98
N ILE A 7 29.62 14.53 -34.34
CA ILE A 7 28.54 13.64 -33.91
C ILE A 7 28.08 14.16 -32.54
N ALA A 8 26.99 14.91 -32.54
CA ALA A 8 26.28 15.31 -31.33
C ALA A 8 25.54 14.09 -30.78
N MET A 9 26.11 13.47 -29.73
CA MET A 9 25.46 12.40 -28.99
C MET A 9 24.40 13.03 -28.08
N ALA A 10 23.15 13.04 -28.56
CA ALA A 10 21.99 13.45 -27.75
C ALA A 10 21.71 12.37 -26.71
N VAL A 11 22.15 12.60 -25.47
CA VAL A 11 21.73 11.80 -24.31
C VAL A 11 20.28 12.19 -24.00
N ALA A 12 19.35 11.34 -24.43
CA ALA A 12 17.95 11.46 -24.04
C ALA A 12 17.83 11.11 -22.56
N ILE A 13 17.79 12.15 -21.70
CA ILE A 13 17.41 11.99 -20.30
C ILE A 13 15.89 11.83 -20.28
N THR A 14 15.39 10.64 -20.61
CA THR A 14 14.01 10.24 -20.27
C THR A 14 13.98 9.88 -18.78
N GLY A 15 14.24 10.87 -17.93
CA GLY A 15 14.02 10.76 -16.50
C GLY A 15 12.52 10.66 -16.23
N CYS A 16 12.08 9.55 -15.65
CA CYS A 16 10.72 9.29 -15.21
C CYS A 16 10.21 10.40 -14.28
N THR A 17 9.53 11.42 -14.83
CA THR A 17 9.02 12.55 -14.05
C THR A 17 8.00 12.15 -12.98
N GLY A 18 7.34 11.00 -13.13
CA GLY A 18 6.33 10.53 -12.17
C GLY A 18 6.87 9.71 -10.99
N GLN A 19 8.06 9.09 -11.10
CA GLN A 19 8.57 8.25 -10.00
C GLN A 19 8.92 9.09 -8.77
N GLY A 20 9.53 10.26 -8.97
CA GLY A 20 9.89 11.16 -7.88
C GLY A 20 8.66 11.70 -7.12
N GLU A 21 7.54 11.91 -7.81
CA GLU A 21 6.27 12.30 -7.19
C GLU A 21 5.70 11.16 -6.33
N ALA A 22 5.74 9.92 -6.84
CA ALA A 22 5.30 8.74 -6.12
C ALA A 22 6.11 8.52 -4.83
N GLU A 23 7.44 8.54 -4.92
CA GLU A 23 8.33 8.38 -3.75
C GLU A 23 8.11 9.50 -2.73
N SER A 24 7.93 10.74 -3.20
CA SER A 24 7.64 11.88 -2.31
C SER A 24 6.31 11.72 -1.59
N GLY A 25 5.27 11.27 -2.29
CA GLY A 25 3.95 11.00 -1.70
C GLY A 25 4.01 9.91 -0.63
N VAL A 26 4.76 8.83 -0.87
CA VAL A 26 4.95 7.75 0.11
C VAL A 26 5.77 8.20 1.31
N LYS A 27 6.81 9.03 1.10
CA LYS A 27 7.63 9.59 2.18
C LYS A 27 6.81 10.35 3.22
N LEU A 28 5.75 11.05 2.80
CA LEU A 28 4.86 11.78 3.71
C LEU A 28 4.08 10.86 4.68
N LEU A 29 4.01 9.55 4.40
CA LEU A 29 3.33 8.56 5.23
C LEU A 29 4.24 7.91 6.28
N LEU A 30 5.55 8.21 6.27
CA LEU A 30 6.55 7.54 7.10
C LEU A 30 6.86 8.36 8.37
N ASN A 31 7.23 7.67 9.45
CA ASN A 31 7.72 8.32 10.67
C ASN A 31 9.07 9.02 10.45
N ASP A 32 9.98 8.39 9.69
CA ASP A 32 11.27 8.97 9.28
C ASP A 32 11.38 8.96 7.74
N PRO A 33 10.89 10.02 7.07
CA PRO A 33 10.93 10.14 5.62
C PRO A 33 12.34 10.11 5.03
N GLY A 34 13.35 10.54 5.79
CA GLY A 34 14.75 10.59 5.35
C GLY A 34 15.40 9.21 5.27
N SER A 35 14.89 8.23 6.02
CA SER A 35 15.36 6.84 5.99
C SER A 35 14.79 5.98 4.86
N ALA A 36 13.82 6.52 4.10
CA ALA A 36 13.05 5.76 3.12
C ALA A 36 13.93 5.18 2.01
N THR A 37 13.86 3.86 1.83
CA THR A 37 14.51 3.13 0.74
C THR A 37 13.44 2.51 -0.14
N PHE A 38 13.49 2.80 -1.44
CA PHE A 38 12.54 2.30 -2.43
C PHE A 38 13.20 1.23 -3.29
N THR A 39 12.50 0.12 -3.49
CA THR A 39 12.96 -1.02 -4.32
C THR A 39 11.81 -1.54 -5.17
N GLU A 40 12.12 -2.23 -6.27
CA GLU A 40 11.12 -2.81 -7.19
C GLU A 40 10.08 -1.79 -7.69
N VAL A 41 10.49 -0.52 -7.86
CA VAL A 41 9.59 0.53 -8.33
C VAL A 41 9.32 0.35 -9.82
N GLN A 42 8.05 0.23 -10.16
CA GLN A 42 7.59 0.00 -11.53
C GLN A 42 6.33 0.84 -11.85
N PRO A 43 6.09 1.15 -13.14
CA PRO A 43 4.84 1.75 -13.57
C PRO A 43 3.63 0.87 -13.22
N GLY A 44 2.53 1.50 -12.81
CA GLY A 44 1.25 0.84 -12.55
C GLY A 44 0.38 0.67 -13.80
N ALA A 45 -0.89 0.32 -13.59
CA ALA A 45 -1.86 0.05 -14.66
C ALA A 45 -2.17 1.28 -15.52
N ALA A 46 -2.21 2.47 -14.92
CA ALA A 46 -2.49 3.73 -15.60
C ALA A 46 -1.25 4.62 -15.66
N LYS A 47 -1.17 5.48 -16.67
CA LYS A 47 -0.07 6.43 -16.85
C LYS A 47 0.10 7.31 -15.61
N GLY A 48 1.29 7.29 -15.03
CA GLY A 48 1.64 8.06 -13.84
C GLY A 48 1.39 7.33 -12.52
N ASN A 49 0.74 6.17 -12.53
CA ASN A 49 0.71 5.30 -11.35
C ASN A 49 2.05 4.60 -11.18
N PHE A 50 2.44 4.36 -9.93
CA PHE A 50 3.66 3.62 -9.59
C PHE A 50 3.39 2.68 -8.44
N CYS A 51 4.04 1.53 -8.46
CA CYS A 51 3.99 0.56 -7.37
C CYS A 51 5.40 0.05 -7.08
N GLY A 52 5.63 -0.42 -5.87
CA GLY A 52 6.93 -0.98 -5.49
C GLY A 52 6.96 -1.32 -4.02
N LEU A 53 8.17 -1.41 -3.46
CA LEU A 53 8.41 -1.70 -2.06
C LEU A 53 9.11 -0.50 -1.40
N VAL A 54 8.67 -0.17 -0.18
CA VAL A 54 9.29 0.84 0.67
C VAL A 54 9.73 0.21 1.99
N ASN A 55 10.91 0.58 2.45
CA ASN A 55 11.39 0.27 3.80
C ASN A 55 11.88 1.55 4.47
N ALA A 56 11.60 1.70 5.76
CA ALA A 56 11.94 2.88 6.53
C ALA A 56 12.09 2.54 8.01
N LYS A 57 12.71 3.45 8.75
CA LYS A 57 12.87 3.31 10.20
C LYS A 57 11.55 3.56 10.93
N ASN A 58 11.30 2.77 11.97
CA ASN A 58 10.27 3.05 12.96
C ASN A 58 10.73 4.14 13.94
N ARG A 59 9.87 4.47 14.92
CA ARG A 59 10.17 5.47 15.96
C ARG A 59 11.36 5.09 16.86
N MET A 60 11.73 3.82 16.92
CA MET A 60 12.89 3.32 17.66
C MET A 60 14.18 3.29 16.82
N GLY A 61 14.14 3.76 15.57
CA GLY A 61 15.29 3.87 14.68
C GLY A 61 15.64 2.59 13.90
N GLY A 62 14.84 1.52 14.04
CA GLY A 62 15.05 0.25 13.33
C GLY A 62 14.22 0.15 12.04
N TYR A 63 14.79 -0.45 10.98
CA TYR A 63 14.06 -0.75 9.74
C TYR A 63 13.00 -1.83 9.97
N VAL A 64 11.81 -1.63 9.39
CA VAL A 64 10.65 -2.52 9.58
C VAL A 64 10.48 -3.58 8.48
N GLY A 65 11.31 -3.51 7.44
CA GLY A 65 11.25 -4.42 6.30
C GLY A 65 10.51 -3.80 5.11
N ASN A 66 10.66 -4.47 3.95
CA ASN A 66 10.04 -4.03 2.71
C ASN A 66 8.51 -4.20 2.78
N THR A 67 7.78 -3.11 2.60
CA THR A 67 6.31 -3.07 2.57
C THR A 67 5.84 -2.59 1.20
N PRO A 68 4.85 -3.25 0.56
CA PRO A 68 4.31 -2.78 -0.70
C PRO A 68 3.71 -1.37 -0.59
N PHE A 69 3.90 -0.56 -1.62
CA PHE A 69 3.25 0.74 -1.75
C PHE A 69 2.68 0.91 -3.15
N PHE A 70 1.71 1.82 -3.27
CA PHE A 70 1.29 2.35 -4.56
C PHE A 70 1.13 3.87 -4.53
N TYR A 71 1.20 4.48 -5.70
CA TYR A 71 0.83 5.85 -6.01
C TYR A 71 -0.15 5.85 -7.18
N GLU A 72 -1.26 6.55 -7.02
CA GLU A 72 -2.29 6.75 -8.03
C GLU A 72 -2.32 8.22 -8.46
N LYS A 73 -1.95 8.50 -9.71
CA LYS A 73 -1.79 9.87 -10.21
C LYS A 73 -3.10 10.62 -10.33
N SER A 74 -4.17 9.94 -10.75
CA SER A 74 -5.50 10.53 -10.98
C SER A 74 -6.06 11.20 -9.72
N SER A 75 -5.85 10.57 -8.55
CA SER A 75 -6.31 11.06 -7.25
C SER A 75 -5.18 11.61 -6.37
N THR A 76 -3.94 11.61 -6.86
CA THR A 76 -2.73 11.95 -6.08
C THR A 76 -2.68 11.16 -4.76
N THR A 77 -3.14 9.92 -4.77
CA THR A 77 -3.19 9.08 -3.57
C THR A 77 -1.93 8.25 -3.45
N SER A 78 -1.28 8.28 -2.29
CA SER A 78 -0.20 7.36 -1.92
C SER A 78 -0.69 6.43 -0.82
N ALA A 79 -0.27 5.17 -0.85
CA ALA A 79 -0.58 4.21 0.21
C ALA A 79 0.59 3.26 0.45
N ILE A 80 0.85 2.99 1.73
CA ILE A 80 1.66 1.85 2.17
C ILE A 80 0.69 0.74 2.52
N VAL A 81 0.72 -0.35 1.74
CA VAL A 81 -0.29 -1.40 1.77
C VAL A 81 0.12 -2.50 2.73
N GLN A 82 -0.31 -2.36 3.98
CA GLN A 82 -0.19 -3.39 5.01
C GLN A 82 -1.53 -4.15 5.09
N PRO A 83 -1.55 -5.45 4.72
CA PRO A 83 -2.77 -6.24 4.75
C PRO A 83 -3.15 -6.48 6.22
N PRO A 84 -4.45 -6.60 6.54
CA PRO A 84 -4.84 -6.92 7.89
C PRO A 84 -4.42 -8.35 8.21
N ARG A 85 -3.84 -8.53 9.39
CA ARG A 85 -3.45 -9.84 9.91
C ARG A 85 -4.59 -10.45 10.71
N THR A 86 -4.50 -11.74 11.00
CA THR A 86 -5.49 -12.44 11.84
C THR A 86 -5.62 -11.77 13.21
N GLU A 87 -4.54 -11.27 13.79
CA GLU A 87 -4.56 -10.56 15.07
C GLU A 87 -5.37 -9.26 15.00
N ASP A 88 -5.38 -8.55 13.86
CA ASP A 88 -6.19 -7.35 13.70
C ASP A 88 -7.69 -7.68 13.83
N PHE A 89 -8.13 -8.79 13.21
CA PHE A 89 -9.49 -9.27 13.32
C PHE A 89 -9.80 -9.81 14.72
N GLN A 90 -8.90 -10.59 15.32
CA GLN A 90 -9.07 -11.11 16.67
C GLN A 90 -9.23 -9.99 17.70
N MET A 91 -8.41 -8.94 17.62
CA MET A 91 -8.51 -7.78 18.50
C MET A 91 -9.85 -7.07 18.35
N TYR A 92 -10.34 -6.92 17.13
CA TYR A 92 -11.67 -6.36 16.89
C TYR A 92 -12.80 -7.28 17.39
N TRP A 93 -12.66 -8.60 17.25
CA TRP A 93 -13.61 -9.56 17.82
C TRP A 93 -13.69 -9.46 19.35
N LEU A 94 -12.53 -9.35 20.00
CA LEU A 94 -12.46 -9.15 21.44
C LEU A 94 -13.14 -7.84 21.84
N SER A 95 -12.95 -6.75 21.08
CA SER A 95 -13.60 -5.47 21.36
C SER A 95 -15.13 -5.55 21.22
N ILE A 96 -15.64 -6.30 20.23
CA ILE A 96 -17.08 -6.60 20.13
C ILE A 96 -17.56 -7.34 21.38
N ARG A 97 -16.85 -8.39 21.80
CA ARG A 97 -17.23 -9.24 22.96
C ARG A 97 -17.19 -8.48 24.28
N SER A 98 -16.23 -7.58 24.46
CA SER A 98 -16.13 -6.70 25.63
C SER A 98 -17.06 -5.49 25.56
N LYS A 99 -17.87 -5.35 24.49
CA LYS A 99 -18.73 -4.18 24.22
C LYS A 99 -17.95 -2.87 24.19
N SER A 100 -16.69 -2.93 23.79
CA SER A 100 -15.77 -1.79 23.66
C SER A 100 -15.36 -1.51 22.22
N SER A 101 -15.95 -2.21 21.24
CA SER A 101 -15.68 -2.00 19.82
C SER A 101 -16.03 -0.58 19.39
N SER A 102 -15.14 0.07 18.65
CA SER A 102 -15.38 1.39 18.09
C SER A 102 -15.58 1.36 16.58
N VAL A 103 -16.24 2.40 16.05
CA VAL A 103 -16.36 2.62 14.60
C VAL A 103 -14.99 2.85 13.98
N GLU A 104 -14.07 3.49 14.71
CA GLU A 104 -12.73 3.78 14.21
C GLU A 104 -11.90 2.50 14.00
N GLU A 105 -11.94 1.55 14.94
CA GLU A 105 -11.29 0.24 14.78
C GLU A 105 -11.82 -0.51 13.55
N LEU A 106 -13.14 -0.49 13.34
CA LEU A 106 -13.77 -1.10 12.18
C LEU A 106 -13.34 -0.42 10.87
N MET A 107 -13.29 0.91 10.86
CA MET A 107 -12.86 1.69 9.70
C MET A 107 -11.39 1.45 9.36
N GLN A 108 -10.51 1.33 10.36
CA GLN A 108 -9.10 0.99 10.14
C GLN A 108 -8.95 -0.39 9.50
N LEU A 109 -9.74 -1.37 9.95
CA LEU A 109 -9.75 -2.72 9.38
C LEU A 109 -10.28 -2.70 7.93
N HIS A 110 -11.33 -1.92 7.67
CA HIS A 110 -11.89 -1.73 6.33
C HIS A 110 -10.87 -1.10 5.39
N GLN A 111 -10.20 -0.04 5.83
CA GLN A 111 -9.16 0.63 5.06
C GLN A 111 -8.02 -0.32 4.69
N LYS A 112 -7.55 -1.16 5.61
CA LYS A 112 -6.51 -2.17 5.31
C LYS A 112 -6.96 -3.14 4.22
N CYS A 113 -8.19 -3.65 4.30
CA CYS A 113 -8.76 -4.53 3.27
C CYS A 113 -8.89 -3.82 1.92
N ASP A 114 -9.35 -2.57 1.91
CA ASP A 114 -9.56 -1.78 0.69
C ASP A 114 -8.27 -1.46 -0.03
N LEU A 115 -7.20 -1.14 0.70
CA LEU A 115 -5.90 -0.87 0.09
C LEU A 115 -5.35 -2.10 -0.65
N VAL A 116 -5.55 -3.30 -0.11
CA VAL A 116 -5.20 -4.55 -0.80
C VAL A 116 -6.08 -4.75 -2.04
N ALA A 117 -7.39 -4.52 -1.92
CA ALA A 117 -8.33 -4.67 -3.04
C ALA A 117 -8.04 -3.69 -4.21
N ARG A 118 -7.61 -2.47 -3.89
CA ARG A 118 -7.22 -1.44 -4.88
C ARG A 118 -5.93 -1.76 -5.62
N TRP A 119 -5.09 -2.65 -5.10
CA TRP A 119 -3.79 -2.95 -5.70
C TRP A 119 -3.91 -3.31 -7.19
N LYS A 120 -4.85 -4.21 -7.53
CA LYS A 120 -5.02 -4.68 -8.90
C LYS A 120 -5.37 -3.56 -9.87
N SER A 121 -6.24 -2.63 -9.47
CA SER A 121 -6.63 -1.51 -10.32
C SER A 121 -5.52 -0.46 -10.46
N VAL A 122 -4.68 -0.28 -9.44
CA VAL A 122 -3.60 0.72 -9.47
C VAL A 122 -2.33 0.18 -10.13
N CYS A 123 -1.95 -1.06 -9.80
CA CYS A 123 -0.69 -1.70 -10.18
C CYS A 123 -0.81 -2.67 -11.36
N GLY A 124 -2.01 -3.10 -11.74
CA GLY A 124 -2.25 -3.96 -12.90
C GLY A 124 -1.92 -5.44 -12.71
N GLY A 125 -1.35 -5.82 -11.56
CA GLY A 125 -1.05 -7.20 -11.17
C GLY A 125 -1.73 -7.61 -9.87
N GLU A 126 -1.54 -8.87 -9.48
CA GLU A 126 -1.98 -9.34 -8.16
C GLU A 126 -1.17 -8.69 -7.04
N TYR A 127 -1.78 -8.56 -5.87
CA TYR A 127 -1.10 -8.06 -4.67
C TYR A 127 0.03 -9.04 -4.28
N PRO A 128 1.26 -8.57 -4.01
CA PRO A 128 2.41 -9.44 -3.73
C PRO A 128 2.32 -10.19 -2.39
N GLY A 129 1.39 -9.82 -1.50
CA GLY A 129 1.13 -10.51 -0.24
C GLY A 129 -0.17 -11.33 -0.25
N SER A 130 -0.53 -11.90 0.89
CA SER A 130 -1.79 -12.62 1.07
C SER A 130 -2.94 -11.69 1.44
N ARG A 131 -4.11 -11.89 0.83
CA ARG A 131 -5.37 -11.28 1.27
C ARG A 131 -5.97 -12.11 2.41
N HIS A 132 -6.43 -11.45 3.47
CA HIS A 132 -7.12 -12.14 4.57
C HIS A 132 -8.54 -12.53 4.17
N ALA A 133 -8.98 -13.75 4.48
CA ALA A 133 -10.30 -14.27 4.07
C ALA A 133 -11.47 -13.42 4.58
N LEU A 134 -11.34 -12.91 5.81
CA LEU A 134 -12.37 -12.04 6.43
C LEU A 134 -12.55 -10.68 5.74
N CYS A 135 -11.63 -10.25 4.87
CA CYS A 135 -11.82 -9.01 4.10
C CYS A 135 -13.02 -9.09 3.15
N GLU A 136 -13.39 -10.27 2.66
CA GLU A 136 -14.57 -10.43 1.79
C GLU A 136 -15.87 -10.26 2.57
N ALA A 137 -15.92 -10.79 3.79
CA ALA A 137 -17.05 -10.62 4.69
C ALA A 137 -17.22 -9.17 5.15
N LEU A 138 -16.10 -8.47 5.37
CA LEU A 138 -16.08 -7.07 5.81
C LEU A 138 -16.64 -6.09 4.77
N SER A 139 -16.48 -6.38 3.47
CA SER A 139 -17.08 -5.59 2.39
C SER A 139 -18.58 -5.88 2.19
N GLY A 140 -19.14 -6.85 2.91
CA GLY A 140 -20.55 -7.23 2.82
C GLY A 140 -21.43 -6.57 3.89
N PRO A 141 -22.72 -6.95 3.96
CA PRO A 141 -23.63 -6.54 5.04
C PRO A 141 -23.07 -6.87 6.43
N GLY A 142 -23.32 -5.99 7.41
CA GLY A 142 -22.69 -6.08 8.73
C GLY A 142 -23.00 -7.38 9.51
N ASP A 143 -24.16 -7.97 9.28
CA ASP A 143 -24.53 -9.29 9.81
C ASP A 143 -23.64 -10.40 9.25
N LYS A 144 -23.29 -10.37 7.96
CA LYS A 144 -22.36 -11.35 7.36
C LYS A 144 -20.97 -11.25 7.97
N PHE A 145 -20.48 -10.03 8.19
CA PHE A 145 -19.18 -9.84 8.82
C PHE A 145 -19.18 -10.39 10.25
N TYR A 146 -20.19 -10.04 11.05
CA TYR A 146 -20.32 -10.57 12.41
C TYR A 146 -20.39 -12.10 12.44
N LEU A 147 -21.18 -12.73 11.55
CA LEU A 147 -21.28 -14.19 11.46
C LEU A 147 -19.96 -14.85 11.04
N ALA A 148 -19.21 -14.24 10.12
CA ALA A 148 -17.90 -14.73 9.72
C ALA A 148 -16.90 -14.66 10.89
N MET A 149 -16.87 -13.54 11.62
CA MET A 149 -16.04 -13.38 12.81
C MET A 149 -16.41 -14.38 13.91
N LYS A 150 -17.72 -14.59 14.15
CA LYS A 150 -18.21 -15.60 15.10
C LYS A 150 -17.83 -17.01 14.70
N LYS A 151 -17.88 -17.34 13.41
CA LYS A 151 -17.46 -18.66 12.92
C LYS A 151 -15.96 -18.90 13.13
N GLU A 152 -15.15 -17.87 12.93
CA GLU A 152 -13.69 -17.95 13.01
C GLU A 152 -13.17 -17.93 14.46
N PHE A 153 -13.78 -17.11 15.33
CA PHE A 153 -13.26 -16.80 16.67
C PHE A 153 -14.29 -17.01 17.80
N GLY A 154 -15.49 -17.47 17.48
CA GLY A 154 -16.52 -17.77 18.47
C GLY A 154 -16.36 -19.19 18.97
N ASP A 155 -15.71 -19.33 20.13
CA ASP A 155 -15.88 -20.52 20.98
C ASP A 155 -17.34 -20.68 21.43
#